data_AF-A0A7S2E175-F1
#
_entry.id   AF-A0A7S2E175-F1
#
_cell.length_a   1.000
_cell.length_b   1.000
_cell.length_c   1.000
_cell.angle_alpha   90.00
_cell.angle_beta   90.00
_cell.angle_gamma   90.00
#
_symmetry.space_group_name_H-M   'P 1'
#
loop_
_entity.id
_entity.type
_entity.pdbx_description
1 polymer ?
#
loop_
_entity_poly.entity_id
_entity_poly.type
_entity_poly.pdbx_seq_one_letter_code
_entity_poly.pdbx_strand_id
1 'polypeptide(L)'
;GAAALATKKCSSSFDVAFTKGVIANWLVCIAVYMANGCSTMIGKMLAAWVPVSAFTAMGMEHSIANMCMLPLGMLNGADITWGDIVTKNLIPVTLGNIFGGAICSVAPFGMVFGKWFNNE
;
A
#
# COMPACT_ATOMS: atom_id res chain seq x y z
N GLY A 1 15.25 -5.86 -13.78
CA GLY A 1 15.52 -4.42 -13.86
C GLY A 1 14.24 -3.62 -13.68
N ALA A 2 14.33 -2.29 -13.52
CA ALA A 2 13.18 -1.41 -13.29
C ALA A 2 12.08 -1.55 -14.37
N ALA A 3 12.47 -1.73 -15.64
CA ALA A 3 11.53 -1.94 -16.74
C ALA A 3 10.68 -3.21 -16.57
N ALA A 4 11.33 -4.35 -16.31
CA ALA A 4 10.64 -5.63 -16.09
C ALA A 4 9.68 -5.61 -14.89
N LEU A 5 10.04 -4.88 -13.83
CA LEU A 5 9.16 -4.70 -12.67
C LEU A 5 7.90 -3.90 -13.04
N ALA A 6 8.07 -2.82 -13.81
CA ALA A 6 6.96 -1.97 -14.22
C ALA A 6 6.00 -2.67 -15.18
N THR A 7 6.53 -3.44 -16.15
CA THR A 7 5.70 -4.31 -17.00
C THR A 7 4.92 -5.32 -16.16
N LYS A 8 5.58 -6.03 -15.23
CA LYS A 8 4.92 -7.02 -14.35
C LYS A 8 3.77 -6.41 -13.53
N LYS A 9 3.96 -5.19 -13.02
CA LYS A 9 2.96 -4.45 -12.24
C LYS A 9 1.77 -3.99 -13.09
N CYS A 10 1.98 -3.68 -14.37
CA CYS A 10 0.92 -3.29 -15.29
C CYS A 10 0.27 -4.49 -16.02
N SER A 11 0.84 -5.70 -15.92
CA SER A 11 0.27 -6.94 -16.50
C SER A 11 -0.56 -7.76 -15.50
N SER A 12 -0.66 -7.33 -14.23
CA SER A 12 -1.45 -8.05 -13.23
C SER A 12 -2.95 -7.83 -13.45
N SER A 13 -3.76 -8.86 -13.21
CA SER A 13 -5.22 -8.74 -13.20
C SER A 13 -5.70 -7.78 -12.11
N PHE A 14 -6.86 -7.16 -12.32
CA PHE A 14 -7.41 -6.16 -11.42
C PHE A 14 -7.57 -6.67 -9.98
N ASP A 15 -8.11 -7.88 -9.80
CA ASP A 15 -8.30 -8.57 -8.53
C ASP A 15 -6.98 -8.81 -7.78
N VAL A 16 -5.94 -9.21 -8.51
CA VAL A 16 -4.60 -9.41 -7.96
C VAL A 16 -4.00 -8.09 -7.51
N ALA A 17 -4.07 -7.04 -8.33
CA ALA A 17 -3.55 -5.72 -8.00
C ALA A 17 -4.30 -5.09 -6.81
N PHE A 18 -5.63 -5.25 -6.78
CA PHE A 18 -6.47 -4.82 -5.66
C PHE A 18 -6.08 -5.52 -4.35
N THR A 19 -6.01 -6.86 -4.36
CA THR A 19 -5.70 -7.64 -3.15
C THR A 19 -4.30 -7.34 -2.61
N LYS A 20 -3.31 -7.18 -3.49
CA LYS A 20 -1.98 -6.70 -3.11
C LYS A 20 -2.02 -5.30 -2.50
N GLY A 21 -2.89 -4.43 -3.01
CA GLY A 21 -3.15 -3.11 -2.46
C GLY A 21 -3.73 -3.15 -1.04
N VAL A 22 -4.68 -4.04 -0.79
CA VAL A 22 -5.30 -4.22 0.54
C VAL A 22 -4.24 -4.57 1.58
N ILE A 23 -3.44 -5.60 1.31
CA ILE A 23 -2.43 -6.09 2.25
C ILE A 23 -1.33 -5.05 2.47
N ALA A 24 -0.89 -4.35 1.41
CA ALA A 24 0.12 -3.31 1.52
C ALA A 24 -0.31 -2.21 2.50
N ASN A 25 -1.48 -1.62 2.30
CA ASN A 25 -1.88 -0.48 3.14
C ASN A 25 -2.36 -0.91 4.53
N TRP A 26 -2.82 -2.15 4.70
CA TRP A 26 -3.08 -2.68 6.04
C TRP A 26 -1.80 -2.69 6.88
N LEU A 27 -0.68 -3.19 6.32
CA LEU A 27 0.62 -3.19 7.01
C LEU A 27 1.19 -1.79 7.20
N VAL A 28 0.97 -0.85 6.27
CA VAL A 28 1.35 0.56 6.43
C VAL A 28 0.58 1.20 7.59
N CYS A 29 -0.72 1.00 7.69
CA CYS A 29 -1.51 1.51 8.80
C CYS A 29 -1.07 0.94 10.15
N ILE A 30 -0.73 -0.36 10.19
CA ILE A 30 -0.16 -1.00 11.39
C ILE A 30 1.21 -0.38 11.74
N ALA A 31 2.09 -0.13 10.77
CA ALA A 31 3.37 0.54 10.99
C ALA A 31 3.18 1.93 11.62
N VAL A 32 2.27 2.74 11.09
CA VAL A 32 1.98 4.08 11.63
C VAL A 32 1.41 3.99 13.04
N TYR A 33 0.49 3.04 13.29
CA TYR A 33 -0.07 2.83 14.62
C TYR A 33 1.00 2.44 15.65
N MET A 34 1.84 1.45 15.34
CA MET A 34 2.90 1.01 16.26
C MET A 34 3.96 2.10 16.51
N ALA A 35 4.30 2.88 15.47
CA ALA A 35 5.21 4.01 15.62
C ALA A 35 4.62 5.10 16.54
N ASN A 36 3.31 5.35 16.47
CA ASN A 36 2.65 6.29 17.39
C ASN A 36 2.63 5.78 18.85
N GLY A 37 2.64 4.47 19.07
CA GLY A 37 2.75 3.88 20.41
C GLY A 37 4.15 3.94 21.05
N CYS A 38 5.17 4.36 20.30
CA CYS A 38 6.56 4.40 20.78
C CYS A 38 6.97 5.81 21.25
N SER A 39 7.68 5.90 22.38
CA SER A 39 8.22 7.16 22.92
C SER A 39 9.65 7.48 22.46
N THR A 40 10.42 6.48 22.01
CA THR A 40 11.81 6.65 21.56
C THR A 40 11.92 6.69 20.04
N MET A 41 12.89 7.43 19.51
CA MET A 41 13.16 7.49 18.07
C MET A 41 13.47 6.10 17.49
N ILE A 42 14.31 5.31 18.17
CA ILE A 42 14.66 3.96 17.75
C ILE A 42 13.42 3.07 17.70
N GLY A 43 12.52 3.16 18.69
CA GLY A 43 11.26 2.43 18.71
C GLY A 43 10.38 2.79 17.51
N LYS A 44 10.24 4.08 17.20
CA LYS A 44 9.48 4.55 16.02
C LYS A 44 10.06 4.04 14.70
N MET A 45 11.39 4.05 14.57
CA MET A 45 12.07 3.55 13.37
C MET A 45 11.85 2.06 13.17
N LEU A 46 12.03 1.24 14.21
CA LEU A 46 11.84 -0.22 14.13
C LEU A 46 10.36 -0.58 13.89
N ALA A 47 9.43 0.11 14.56
CA ALA A 47 8.00 -0.08 14.38
C ALA A 47 7.54 0.20 12.95
N ALA A 48 8.14 1.18 12.27
CA ALA A 48 7.88 1.45 10.87
C ALA A 48 8.62 0.49 9.92
N TRP A 49 9.88 0.15 10.24
CA TRP A 49 10.75 -0.64 9.35
C TRP A 49 10.25 -2.07 9.15
N VAL A 50 9.81 -2.75 10.21
CA VAL A 50 9.42 -4.17 10.13
C VAL A 50 8.22 -4.39 9.20
N PRO A 51 7.07 -3.70 9.35
CA PRO A 51 5.91 -3.96 8.49
C PRO A 51 6.12 -3.47 7.06
N VAL A 52 6.84 -2.34 6.88
CA VAL A 52 7.16 -1.82 5.54
C VAL A 52 8.06 -2.79 4.77
N SER A 53 9.06 -3.36 5.44
CA SER A 53 9.92 -4.39 4.86
C SER A 53 9.15 -5.66 4.54
N ALA A 54 8.22 -6.07 5.40
CA ALA A 54 7.40 -7.26 5.21
C ALA A 54 6.52 -7.17 3.95
N PHE A 55 5.73 -6.09 3.78
CA PHE A 55 4.87 -5.99 2.60
C PHE A 55 5.69 -5.86 1.32
N THR A 56 6.85 -5.19 1.39
CA THR A 56 7.76 -5.04 0.25
C THR A 56 8.38 -6.39 -0.13
N ALA A 57 8.83 -7.18 0.84
CA ALA A 57 9.40 -8.51 0.62
C ALA A 57 8.37 -9.49 0.05
N MET A 58 7.10 -9.38 0.46
CA MET A 58 6.00 -10.17 -0.10
C MET A 58 5.57 -9.70 -1.51
N GLY A 59 6.09 -8.58 -2.02
CA GLY A 59 5.75 -8.06 -3.34
C GLY A 59 4.35 -7.43 -3.42
N MET A 60 3.85 -6.91 -2.30
CA MET A 60 2.57 -6.19 -2.23
C MET A 60 2.70 -4.80 -2.87
N GLU A 61 1.58 -4.17 -3.22
CA GLU A 61 1.58 -2.95 -4.03
C GLU A 61 1.05 -1.75 -3.25
N HIS A 62 1.87 -0.71 -3.13
CA HIS A 62 1.49 0.55 -2.53
C HIS A 62 1.42 1.62 -3.62
N SER A 63 0.28 2.31 -3.72
CA SER A 63 -0.02 3.28 -4.78
C SER A 63 1.06 4.36 -4.88
N ILE A 64 1.47 4.95 -3.76
CA ILE A 64 2.51 5.99 -3.74
C ILE A 64 3.89 5.46 -4.14
N ALA A 65 4.23 4.21 -3.76
CA ALA A 65 5.48 3.60 -4.20
C ALA A 65 5.47 3.36 -5.72
N ASN A 66 4.33 2.95 -6.25
CA ASN A 66 4.13 2.72 -7.67
C ASN A 66 4.15 4.02 -8.49
N MET A 67 3.72 5.16 -7.92
CA MET A 67 3.85 6.48 -8.56
C MET A 67 5.31 6.87 -8.83
N CYS A 68 6.28 6.32 -8.08
CA CYS A 68 7.70 6.51 -8.34
C CYS A 68 8.30 5.40 -9.21
N MET A 69 7.99 4.13 -8.89
CA MET A 69 8.59 2.97 -9.56
C MET A 69 8.13 2.79 -11.01
N LEU A 70 6.86 3.08 -11.33
CA LEU A 70 6.32 2.86 -12.68
C LEU A 70 6.86 3.88 -13.69
N PRO A 71 6.89 5.20 -13.41
CA PRO A 71 7.56 6.15 -14.30
C PRO A 71 9.05 5.85 -14.47
N LEU A 72 9.73 5.44 -13.40
CA LEU A 72 11.14 5.03 -13.49
C LEU A 72 11.31 3.82 -14.41
N GLY A 73 10.42 2.83 -14.33
CA GLY A 73 10.43 1.68 -15.23
C GLY A 73 10.18 2.05 -16.70
N MET A 74 9.26 2.99 -16.95
CA MET A 74 8.99 3.55 -18.28
C MET A 74 10.23 4.24 -18.86
N LEU A 75 10.91 5.08 -18.07
CA LEU A 75 12.18 5.72 -18.47
C LEU A 75 13.32 4.72 -18.72
N ASN A 76 13.26 3.54 -18.10
CA ASN A 76 14.20 2.44 -18.31
C ASN A 76 13.81 1.51 -19.47
N GLY A 77 12.83 1.89 -20.30
CA GLY A 77 12.45 1.14 -21.50
C GLY A 77 11.34 0.10 -21.29
N ALA A 78 10.51 0.23 -20.25
CA ALA A 78 9.28 -0.56 -20.17
C ALA A 78 8.29 -0.13 -21.26
N ASP A 79 7.78 -1.09 -22.02
CA ASP A 79 6.70 -0.90 -23.00
C ASP A 79 5.35 -0.82 -22.28
N ILE A 80 5.14 0.30 -21.57
CA ILE A 80 3.90 0.62 -20.86
C ILE A 80 3.54 2.08 -21.14
N THR A 81 2.25 2.36 -21.29
CA THR A 81 1.76 3.73 -21.47
C THR A 81 1.34 4.34 -20.14
N TRP A 82 1.22 5.67 -20.10
CA TRP A 82 0.59 6.36 -18.96
C TRP A 82 -0.85 5.88 -18.70
N GLY A 83 -1.57 5.50 -19.76
CA GLY A 83 -2.89 4.88 -19.66
C GLY A 83 -2.85 3.54 -18.94
N ASP A 84 -1.85 2.70 -19.24
CA ASP A 84 -1.66 1.41 -18.56
C ASP A 84 -1.33 1.59 -17.08
N ILE A 85 -0.44 2.54 -16.77
CA ILE A 85 -0.06 2.85 -15.38
C ILE A 85 -1.29 3.23 -14.55
N VAL A 86 -2.16 4.09 -15.08
CA VAL A 86 -3.35 4.54 -14.37
C VAL A 86 -4.39 3.42 -14.26
N THR A 87 -4.76 2.80 -15.38
CA THR A 87 -5.90 1.89 -15.44
C THR A 87 -5.60 0.49 -14.91
N LYS A 88 -4.40 -0.04 -15.18
CA LYS A 88 -4.02 -1.41 -14.83
C LYS A 88 -3.33 -1.52 -13.48
N ASN A 89 -2.81 -0.41 -12.93
CA ASN A 89 -2.12 -0.43 -11.65
C ASN A 89 -2.64 0.59 -10.63
N LEU A 90 -2.57 1.91 -10.90
CA LEU A 90 -2.88 2.90 -9.89
C LEU A 90 -4.32 2.84 -9.40
N ILE A 91 -5.31 2.72 -10.29
CA ILE A 91 -6.72 2.59 -9.88
C ILE A 91 -6.93 1.36 -8.97
N PRO A 92 -6.63 0.12 -9.39
CA PRO A 92 -6.87 -1.06 -8.55
C PRO A 92 -6.07 -1.02 -7.24
N VAL A 93 -4.79 -0.60 -7.29
CA VAL A 93 -3.95 -0.54 -6.09
C VAL A 93 -4.42 0.54 -5.12
N THR A 94 -4.87 1.69 -5.61
CA THR A 94 -5.40 2.77 -4.76
C THR A 94 -6.70 2.35 -4.10
N LEU A 95 -7.63 1.72 -4.84
CA LEU A 95 -8.85 1.16 -4.28
C LEU A 95 -8.54 0.11 -3.20
N GLY A 96 -7.58 -0.77 -3.48
CA GLY A 96 -7.09 -1.74 -2.50
C GLY A 96 -6.49 -1.07 -1.27
N ASN A 97 -5.65 -0.04 -1.44
CA ASN A 97 -5.06 0.69 -0.32
C ASN A 97 -6.14 1.37 0.54
N ILE A 98 -7.12 2.04 -0.08
CA ILE A 98 -8.24 2.66 0.64
C ILE A 98 -8.99 1.60 1.45
N PHE A 99 -9.30 0.45 0.84
CA PHE A 99 -9.97 -0.65 1.52
C PHE A 99 -9.16 -1.20 2.70
N GLY A 100 -7.86 -1.46 2.52
CA GLY A 100 -6.98 -1.94 3.59
C GLY A 100 -6.82 -0.95 4.75
N GLY A 101 -6.82 0.34 4.46
CA GLY A 101 -6.78 1.38 5.50
C GLY A 101 -8.11 1.51 6.22
N ALA A 102 -9.21 1.72 5.49
CA ALA A 102 -10.51 1.98 6.06
C ALA A 102 -11.12 0.75 6.76
N ILE A 103 -11.11 -0.40 6.09
CA ILE A 103 -11.82 -1.59 6.55
C ILE A 103 -10.92 -2.49 7.40
N CYS A 104 -9.69 -2.77 6.98
CA CYS A 104 -8.83 -3.69 7.73
C CYS A 104 -8.14 -3.03 8.94
N SER A 105 -8.03 -1.70 8.95
CA SER A 105 -7.39 -0.97 10.04
C SER A 105 -8.40 -0.13 10.81
N VAL A 106 -8.96 0.92 10.21
CA VAL A 106 -9.80 1.88 10.93
C VAL A 106 -11.08 1.25 11.50
N ALA A 107 -11.78 0.39 10.76
CA ALA A 107 -13.03 -0.20 11.23
C ALA A 107 -12.87 -1.05 12.51
N PRO A 108 -11.91 -1.99 12.64
CA PRO A 108 -11.64 -2.70 13.89
C PRO A 108 -11.34 -1.77 15.08
N PHE A 109 -10.45 -0.79 14.89
CA PHE A 109 -10.16 0.20 15.94
C PHE A 109 -11.40 1.01 16.30
N GLY A 110 -12.20 1.37 15.29
CA GLY A 110 -13.43 2.11 15.46
C GLY A 110 -14.50 1.36 16.23
N MET A 111 -14.68 0.07 15.96
CA MET A 111 -15.63 -0.79 16.67
C MET A 111 -15.26 -0.98 18.14
N VAL A 112 -13.96 -1.00 18.48
CA VAL A 112 -13.49 -1.24 19.85
C VAL A 112 -13.40 0.07 20.66
N PHE A 113 -12.89 1.14 20.06
CA PHE A 113 -12.53 2.37 20.78
C PHE A 113 -13.34 3.60 20.39
N GLY A 114 -14.08 3.56 19.27
CA GLY A 114 -14.76 4.74 18.76
C GLY A 114 -16.23 4.81 19.16
N LYS A 115 -16.72 6.03 19.35
CA LYS A 115 -18.15 6.34 19.50
C LYS A 115 -18.84 6.49 18.13
N TRP A 116 -18.72 5.49 17.25
CA TRP A 116 -19.21 5.60 15.86
C TRP A 116 -20.73 5.68 15.77
N PHE A 117 -21.42 5.09 16.75
CA PHE A 117 -22.88 4.99 16.77
C PHE A 117 -23.49 5.56 18.07
N ASN A 118 -22.67 6.15 18.95
CA ASN A 118 -23.14 6.74 20.20
C ASN A 118 -23.18 8.26 20.07
N ASN A 119 -24.39 8.83 20.09
CA ASN A 119 -24.64 10.27 20.17
C ASN A 119 -24.64 10.74 21.64
N GLU A 120 -23.50 10.54 22.33
CA GLU A 120 -23.24 11.13 23.66
C GLU A 120 -22.07 12.12 23.62
#